data_AF-A0AA37GJ17-F1
#
_entry.id   AF-A0AA37GJ17-F1
#
_cell.length_a   1.000
_cell.length_b   1.000
_cell.length_c   1.000
_cell.angle_alpha   90.00
_cell.angle_beta   90.00
_cell.angle_gamma   90.00
#
_symmetry.space_group_name_H-M   'P 1'
#
loop_
_entity.id
_entity.type
_entity.pdbx_description
1 polymer ?
#
loop_
_entity_poly.entity_id
_entity_poly.type
_entity_poly.pdbx_seq_one_letter_code
_entity_poly.pdbx_strand_id
1 'polypeptide(L)'
;MDYGSIQLVQALILTAQYLQTLSLSNKCWVVVGMAIRVAQGIALHLDVAGESQAQREERRRTWHSCELLDSVLSMTFGRPLMLELKSSAPLPEMVDDEFLATAADAEDGSQPPRVPAKCAFFISIIKLSHITAEVLRFVLISALVVLSRPRPGAG
;
A
#
# COMPACT_ATOMS: atom_id res chain seq x y z
N MET A 1 16.41 9.46 18.55
CA MET A 1 15.57 9.53 17.34
C MET A 1 14.79 8.23 17.35
N ASP A 2 13.51 8.29 17.67
CA ASP A 2 12.68 7.09 17.67
C ASP A 2 12.55 6.62 16.23
N TYR A 3 13.33 5.60 15.86
CA TYR A 3 13.25 4.98 14.56
C TYR A 3 11.80 4.49 14.37
N GLY A 4 11.21 4.74 13.21
CA GLY A 4 9.91 4.16 12.89
C GLY A 4 9.93 2.65 13.13
N SER A 5 8.77 2.07 13.46
CA SER A 5 8.62 0.63 13.59
C SER A 5 7.51 0.13 12.69
N ILE A 6 7.57 -1.16 12.31
CA ILE A 6 6.51 -1.77 11.52
C ILE A 6 5.17 -1.72 12.27
N GLN A 7 5.20 -1.87 13.60
CA GLN A 7 4.02 -1.77 14.47
C GLN A 7 3.40 -0.37 14.44
N LEU A 8 4.22 0.68 14.38
CA LEU A 8 3.72 2.04 14.23
C LEU A 8 3.00 2.22 12.88
N VAL A 9 3.57 1.70 11.79
CA VAL A 9 2.93 1.74 10.47
C VAL A 9 1.59 0.99 10.49
N GLN A 10 1.57 -0.23 11.05
CA GLN A 10 0.36 -1.03 11.20
C GLN A 10 -0.71 -0.32 12.05
N ALA A 11 -0.31 0.31 13.16
CA ALA A 11 -1.22 1.10 14.00
C ALA A 11 -1.81 2.30 13.26
N LEU A 12 -1.02 2.99 12.43
CA LEU A 12 -1.50 4.09 11.59
C LEU A 12 -2.45 3.60 10.50
N ILE A 13 -2.19 2.45 9.87
CA ILE A 13 -3.08 1.80 8.90
C ILE A 13 -4.45 1.51 9.54
N LEU A 14 -4.45 0.86 10.71
CA LEU A 14 -5.68 0.54 11.45
C LEU A 14 -6.44 1.81 11.87
N THR A 15 -5.70 2.85 12.29
CA THR A 15 -6.29 4.15 12.63
C THR A 15 -6.93 4.81 11.42
N ALA A 16 -6.28 4.76 10.24
CA ALA A 16 -6.84 5.29 9.00
C ALA A 16 -8.12 4.55 8.61
N GLN A 17 -8.15 3.23 8.71
CA GLN A 17 -9.36 2.43 8.45
C GLN A 17 -10.49 2.79 9.42
N TYR A 18 -10.21 2.94 10.71
CA TYR A 18 -11.20 3.41 11.68
C TYR A 18 -11.73 4.81 11.35
N LEU A 19 -10.86 5.75 10.97
CA LEU A 19 -11.31 7.10 10.56
C LEU A 19 -12.14 7.07 9.27
N GLN A 20 -11.90 6.11 8.38
CA GLN A 20 -12.68 5.91 7.17
C GLN A 20 -14.11 5.48 7.49
N THR A 21 -14.33 4.58 8.47
CA THR A 21 -15.68 4.17 8.89
C THR A 21 -16.47 5.32 9.53
N LEU A 22 -15.77 6.27 10.16
CA LEU A 22 -16.36 7.51 10.70
C LEU A 22 -16.57 8.60 9.64
N SER A 23 -16.28 8.33 8.36
CA SER A 23 -16.36 9.32 7.27
C SER A 23 -15.48 10.56 7.48
N LEU A 24 -14.41 10.46 8.28
CA LEU A 24 -13.48 11.55 8.57
C LEU A 24 -12.34 11.59 7.52
N SER A 25 -12.72 11.79 6.24
CA SER A 25 -11.82 11.63 5.08
C SER A 25 -10.53 12.47 5.15
N ASN A 26 -10.61 13.71 5.63
CA ASN A 26 -9.42 14.58 5.80
C ASN A 26 -8.43 14.02 6.81
N LYS A 27 -8.93 13.56 7.97
CA LYS A 27 -8.08 12.97 9.02
C LYS A 27 -7.49 11.64 8.54
N CYS A 28 -8.32 10.82 7.88
CA CYS A 28 -7.89 9.56 7.27
C CYS A 28 -6.73 9.79 6.29
N TRP A 29 -6.85 10.74 5.36
CA TRP A 29 -5.79 11.08 4.40
C TRP A 29 -4.49 11.52 5.08
N VAL A 30 -4.56 12.35 6.13
CA VAL A 30 -3.37 12.75 6.90
C VAL A 30 -2.69 11.55 7.56
N VAL A 31 -3.47 10.64 8.16
CA VAL A 31 -2.94 9.44 8.81
C VAL A 31 -2.32 8.47 7.80
N VAL A 32 -2.94 8.26 6.64
CA VAL A 32 -2.36 7.46 5.56
C VAL A 32 -1.02 8.04 5.08
N GLY A 33 -0.94 9.36 4.88
CA GLY A 33 0.32 10.00 4.52
C GLY A 33 1.40 9.92 5.61
N MET A 34 1.01 9.82 6.88
CA MET A 34 1.95 9.53 7.96
C MET A 34 2.44 8.09 7.88
N ALA A 35 1.54 7.11 7.72
CA ALA A 35 1.89 5.70 7.58
C ALA A 35 2.88 5.46 6.44
N ILE A 36 2.62 6.07 5.28
CA ILE A 36 3.49 6.00 4.09
C ILE A 36 4.90 6.55 4.41
N ARG A 37 5.00 7.74 5.01
CA ARG A 37 6.31 8.35 5.31
C ARG A 37 7.10 7.53 6.34
N VAL A 38 6.44 6.99 7.36
CA VAL A 38 7.10 6.11 8.33
C VAL A 38 7.56 4.82 7.66
N ALA A 39 6.71 4.21 6.81
CA ALA A 39 7.04 3.00 6.05
C ALA A 39 8.23 3.21 5.10
N GLN A 40 8.29 4.37 4.42
CA GLN A 40 9.43 4.76 3.60
C GLN A 40 10.69 4.95 4.44
N GLY A 41 10.58 5.62 5.60
CA GLY A 41 11.69 5.85 6.52
C GLY A 41 12.35 4.58 7.06
N ILE A 42 11.61 3.47 7.14
CA ILE A 42 12.13 2.16 7.55
C ILE A 42 12.30 1.18 6.37
N ALA A 43 12.26 1.71 5.15
CA ALA A 43 12.48 0.99 3.91
C ALA A 43 11.54 -0.22 3.67
N LEU A 44 10.27 -0.17 4.09
CA LEU A 44 9.31 -1.27 3.80
C LEU A 44 9.04 -1.46 2.30
N HIS A 45 9.36 -0.46 1.48
CA HIS A 45 9.24 -0.49 0.03
C HIS A 45 10.39 -1.24 -0.67
N LEU A 46 11.35 -1.77 0.09
CA LEU A 46 12.53 -2.50 -0.37
C LEU A 46 12.62 -3.85 0.36
N ASP A 47 13.02 -4.90 -0.36
CA ASP A 47 13.41 -6.17 0.26
C ASP A 47 14.81 -6.03 0.89
N VAL A 48 14.99 -6.59 2.08
CA VAL A 48 16.26 -6.58 2.82
C VAL A 48 16.81 -7.99 2.90
N ALA A 49 18.11 -8.14 2.69
CA ALA A 49 18.78 -9.44 2.78
C ALA A 49 18.86 -9.91 4.25
N GLY A 50 18.77 -11.23 4.46
CA GLY A 50 18.91 -11.85 5.79
C GLY A 50 17.64 -11.84 6.65
N GLU A 51 16.51 -11.39 6.10
CA GLU A 51 15.19 -11.52 6.73
C GLU A 51 14.60 -12.91 6.46
N SER A 52 13.95 -13.50 7.47
CA SER A 52 13.16 -14.72 7.27
C SER A 52 11.96 -14.48 6.36
N GLN A 53 11.40 -15.54 5.79
CA GLN A 53 10.23 -15.42 4.92
C GLN A 53 9.08 -14.69 5.62
N ALA A 54 8.81 -15.02 6.89
CA ALA A 54 7.79 -14.37 7.70
C ALA A 54 8.02 -12.85 7.84
N GLN A 55 9.27 -12.43 8.08
CA GLN A 55 9.62 -11.01 8.21
C GLN A 55 9.45 -10.27 6.87
N ARG A 56 9.95 -10.85 5.77
CA ARG A 56 9.79 -10.26 4.42
C ARG A 56 8.32 -10.09 4.08
N GLU A 57 7.51 -11.10 4.33
CA GLU A 57 6.07 -11.08 4.05
C GLU A 57 5.33 -10.07 4.93
N GLU A 58 5.67 -9.93 6.21
CA GLU A 58 5.10 -8.90 7.09
C GLU A 58 5.38 -7.49 6.54
N ARG A 59 6.63 -7.24 6.11
CA ARG A 59 7.05 -5.95 5.55
C ARG A 59 6.33 -5.64 4.24
N ARG A 60 6.30 -6.60 3.30
CA ARG A 60 5.60 -6.47 2.02
C ARG A 60 4.13 -6.18 2.23
N ARG A 61 3.44 -6.96 3.08
CA ARG A 61 2.00 -6.79 3.34
C ARG A 61 1.70 -5.45 4.01
N THR A 62 2.55 -5.00 4.92
CA THR A 62 2.41 -3.69 5.55
C THR A 62 2.61 -2.57 4.53
N TRP A 63 3.61 -2.67 3.64
CA TRP A 63 3.81 -1.71 2.55
C TRP A 63 2.62 -1.66 1.60
N HIS A 64 2.19 -2.81 1.07
CA HIS A 64 1.08 -2.88 0.12
C HIS A 64 -0.27 -2.47 0.73
N SER A 65 -0.43 -2.58 2.05
CA SER A 65 -1.59 -2.01 2.75
C SER A 65 -1.60 -0.48 2.71
N CYS A 66 -0.44 0.18 2.82
CA CYS A 66 -0.32 1.62 2.61
C CYS A 66 -0.69 2.00 1.17
N GLU A 67 -0.20 1.27 0.16
CA GLU A 67 -0.52 1.53 -1.24
C GLU A 67 -2.01 1.39 -1.53
N LEU A 68 -2.62 0.33 -1.00
CA LEU A 68 -4.06 0.09 -1.12
C LEU A 68 -4.87 1.24 -0.53
N LEU A 69 -4.52 1.71 0.68
CA LEU A 69 -5.22 2.81 1.32
C LEU A 69 -5.07 4.13 0.55
N ASP A 70 -3.88 4.44 0.02
CA ASP A 70 -3.66 5.61 -0.84
C ASP A 70 -4.57 5.56 -2.07
N SER A 71 -4.57 4.42 -2.79
CA SER A 71 -5.40 4.20 -3.97
C SER A 71 -6.90 4.31 -3.67
N VAL A 72 -7.37 3.74 -2.56
CA VAL A 72 -8.78 3.82 -2.13
C VAL A 72 -9.18 5.25 -1.82
N LEU A 73 -8.36 6.02 -1.09
CA LEU A 73 -8.66 7.40 -0.76
C LEU A 73 -8.66 8.30 -1.99
N SER A 74 -7.73 8.08 -2.92
CA SER A 74 -7.70 8.78 -4.21
C SER A 74 -8.94 8.48 -5.04
N MET A 75 -9.32 7.21 -5.16
CA MET A 75 -10.51 6.81 -5.91
C MET A 75 -11.80 7.38 -5.31
N THR A 76 -11.94 7.29 -3.98
CA THR A 76 -13.21 7.59 -3.29
C THR A 76 -13.42 9.09 -3.10
N PHE A 77 -12.36 9.85 -2.83
CA PHE A 77 -12.46 11.26 -2.43
C PHE A 77 -11.78 12.22 -3.43
N GLY A 78 -11.33 11.73 -4.59
CA GLY A 78 -10.66 12.54 -5.61
C GLY A 78 -9.33 13.13 -5.15
N ARG A 79 -8.68 12.51 -4.16
CA ARG A 79 -7.39 12.96 -3.63
C ARG A 79 -6.26 12.60 -4.59
N PRO A 80 -5.22 13.44 -4.74
CA PRO A 80 -4.01 13.04 -5.44
C PRO A 80 -3.39 11.82 -4.77
N LEU A 81 -2.90 10.87 -5.56
CA LEU A 81 -2.09 9.75 -5.07
C LEU A 81 -0.81 10.28 -4.46
N MET A 82 -0.40 9.73 -3.31
CA MET A 82 0.85 10.08 -2.65
C MET A 82 2.04 9.28 -3.19
N LEU A 83 1.81 8.08 -3.72
CA LEU A 83 2.85 7.17 -4.19
C LEU A 83 3.02 7.19 -5.72
N GLU A 84 4.26 7.05 -6.19
CA GLU A 84 4.59 6.95 -7.62
C GLU A 84 4.38 5.53 -8.20
N LEU A 85 4.55 5.35 -9.53
CA LEU A 85 3.85 4.33 -10.33
C LEU A 85 4.27 2.88 -10.07
N LYS A 86 5.39 2.64 -9.39
CA LYS A 86 5.85 1.29 -9.06
C LYS A 86 6.65 1.33 -7.78
N SER A 87 6.10 0.77 -6.71
CA SER A 87 6.99 0.31 -5.64
C SER A 87 7.91 -0.78 -6.18
N SER A 88 9.15 -0.76 -5.74
CA SER A 88 10.10 -1.84 -5.98
C SER A 88 9.74 -3.10 -5.19
N ALA A 89 8.85 -3.00 -4.21
CA ALA A 89 8.46 -4.12 -3.37
C ALA A 89 7.70 -5.17 -4.21
N PRO A 90 8.15 -6.44 -4.21
CA PRO A 90 7.39 -7.52 -4.82
C PRO A 90 6.01 -7.64 -4.19
N LEU A 91 5.05 -8.17 -4.95
CA LEU A 91 3.76 -8.55 -4.39
C LEU A 91 3.95 -9.60 -3.29
N PRO A 92 3.11 -9.62 -2.23
CA PRO A 92 3.17 -10.65 -1.22
C PRO A 92 2.95 -12.04 -1.84
N GLU A 93 3.61 -13.03 -1.27
CA GLU A 93 3.45 -14.42 -1.67
C GLU A 93 2.08 -14.94 -1.24
N MET A 94 1.49 -15.80 -2.07
CA MET A 94 0.20 -16.44 -1.79
C MET A 94 0.38 -17.63 -0.84
N VAL A 95 0.97 -17.36 0.32
CA VAL A 95 1.29 -18.32 1.38
C VAL A 95 0.76 -17.77 2.71
N ASP A 96 0.00 -18.58 3.43
CA ASP A 96 -0.55 -18.18 4.74
C ASP A 96 0.53 -18.23 5.84
N ASP A 97 0.37 -17.41 6.89
CA ASP A 97 1.37 -17.21 7.95
C ASP A 97 1.83 -18.51 8.63
N GLU A 98 0.92 -19.48 8.74
CA GLU A 98 1.18 -20.79 9.35
C GLU A 98 2.16 -21.67 8.54
N PHE A 99 2.41 -21.31 7.28
CA PHE A 99 3.33 -22.00 6.37
C PHE A 99 4.59 -21.19 6.07
N LEU A 100 4.77 -20.01 6.65
CA LEU A 100 5.96 -19.19 6.42
C LEU A 100 7.15 -19.66 7.27
N ALA A 101 8.33 -19.68 6.67
CA ALA A 101 9.56 -19.91 7.40
C ALA A 101 9.88 -18.74 8.34
N THR A 102 10.09 -19.02 9.62
CA THR A 102 10.35 -18.01 10.65
C THR A 102 11.85 -17.78 10.91
N ALA A 103 12.69 -18.77 10.61
CA ALA A 103 14.15 -18.66 10.69
C ALA A 103 14.73 -18.10 9.37
N ALA A 104 15.78 -17.28 9.46
CA ALA A 104 16.37 -16.60 8.30
C ALA A 104 17.17 -17.54 7.38
N ASP A 105 17.62 -18.67 7.90
CA ASP A 105 18.39 -19.72 7.25
C ASP A 105 17.55 -20.94 6.84
N ALA A 106 16.27 -20.96 7.16
CA ALA A 106 15.35 -22.00 6.71
C ALA A 106 14.95 -21.79 5.25
N GLU A 107 14.66 -22.90 4.55
CA GLU A 107 14.04 -22.83 3.23
C GLU A 107 12.64 -22.22 3.34
N ASP A 108 12.30 -21.36 2.37
CA ASP A 108 10.99 -20.74 2.29
C ASP A 108 9.89 -21.81 2.21
N GLY A 109 8.88 -21.66 3.05
CA GLY A 109 7.69 -22.50 3.02
C GLY A 109 6.78 -22.16 1.85
N SER A 110 5.84 -23.06 1.56
CA SER A 110 4.90 -22.93 0.44
C SER A 110 3.49 -23.32 0.84
N GLN A 111 2.51 -22.76 0.14
CA GLN A 111 1.12 -23.09 0.39
C GLN A 111 0.84 -24.56 0.02
N PRO A 112 0.24 -25.36 0.92
CA PRO A 112 -0.05 -26.75 0.62
C PRO A 112 -0.97 -26.90 -0.59
N PRO A 113 -0.79 -27.97 -1.40
CA PRO A 113 -1.66 -28.20 -2.54
C PRO A 113 -3.11 -28.38 -2.09
N ARG A 114 -4.03 -27.75 -2.83
CA ARG A 114 -5.49 -27.77 -2.58
C ARG A 114 -5.97 -27.03 -1.33
N VAL A 115 -5.10 -26.28 -0.65
CA VAL A 115 -5.51 -25.37 0.43
C VAL A 115 -5.56 -23.93 -0.13
N PRO A 116 -6.75 -23.31 -0.26
CA PRO A 116 -6.83 -21.94 -0.73
C PRO A 116 -6.18 -20.99 0.28
N ALA A 117 -5.33 -20.08 -0.19
CA ALA A 117 -4.69 -19.11 0.69
C ALA A 117 -5.70 -18.08 1.21
N LYS A 118 -5.72 -17.89 2.53
CA LYS A 118 -6.51 -16.85 3.21
C LYS A 118 -6.09 -15.46 2.71
N CYS A 119 -4.80 -15.29 2.44
CA CYS A 119 -4.25 -14.03 1.89
C CYS A 119 -4.58 -13.77 0.40
N ALA A 120 -5.22 -14.72 -0.31
CA ALA A 120 -5.50 -14.57 -1.74
C ALA A 120 -6.37 -13.35 -2.08
N PHE A 121 -7.37 -13.04 -1.24
CA PHE A 121 -8.19 -11.84 -1.39
C PHE A 121 -7.36 -10.57 -1.30
N PHE A 122 -6.49 -10.50 -0.28
CA PHE A 122 -5.60 -9.36 -0.05
C PHE A 122 -4.66 -9.12 -1.24
N ILE A 123 -4.04 -10.17 -1.77
CA ILE A 123 -3.17 -10.06 -2.95
C ILE A 123 -3.96 -9.61 -4.18
N SER A 124 -5.19 -10.10 -4.35
CA SER A 124 -6.04 -9.74 -5.48
C SER A 124 -6.49 -8.27 -5.43
N ILE A 125 -6.83 -7.75 -4.24
CA ILE A 125 -7.22 -6.35 -4.09
C ILE A 125 -6.01 -5.41 -4.27
N ILE A 126 -4.79 -5.82 -3.89
CA ILE A 126 -3.58 -5.05 -4.20
C ILE A 126 -3.41 -4.91 -5.71
N LYS A 127 -3.48 -6.02 -6.47
CA LYS A 127 -3.39 -6.00 -7.94
C LYS A 127 -4.43 -5.08 -8.58
N LEU A 128 -5.67 -5.12 -8.07
CA LEU A 128 -6.74 -4.22 -8.52
C LEU A 128 -6.42 -2.76 -8.18
N SER A 129 -5.87 -2.50 -7.01
CA SER A 129 -5.49 -1.15 -6.56
C SER A 129 -4.38 -0.54 -7.41
N HIS A 130 -3.46 -1.36 -7.93
CA HIS A 130 -2.41 -0.93 -8.86
C HIS A 130 -3.00 -0.49 -10.21
N ILE A 131 -3.90 -1.30 -10.79
CA ILE A 131 -4.63 -0.95 -12.03
C ILE A 131 -5.45 0.33 -11.81
N THR A 132 -6.12 0.41 -10.67
CA THR A 132 -6.88 1.61 -10.28
C THR A 132 -5.99 2.85 -10.23
N ALA A 133 -4.84 2.76 -9.57
CA ALA A 133 -3.93 3.88 -9.41
C ALA A 133 -3.40 4.36 -10.77
N GLU A 134 -3.15 3.45 -11.71
CA GLU A 134 -2.78 3.77 -13.09
C GLU A 134 -3.89 4.55 -13.82
N VAL A 135 -5.13 4.08 -13.73
CA VAL A 135 -6.29 4.75 -14.35
C VAL A 135 -6.55 6.12 -13.72
N LEU A 136 -6.50 6.24 -12.39
CA LEU A 136 -6.72 7.51 -11.69
C LEU A 136 -5.71 8.58 -12.10
N ARG A 137 -4.45 8.21 -12.30
CA ARG A 137 -3.43 9.16 -12.78
C ARG A 137 -3.76 9.68 -14.16
N PHE A 138 -4.15 8.81 -15.08
CA PHE A 138 -4.54 9.22 -16.42
C PHE A 138 -5.68 10.25 -16.37
N VAL A 139 -6.71 9.99 -15.56
CA VAL A 139 -7.87 10.87 -15.40
C VAL A 139 -7.49 12.19 -14.72
N LEU A 140 -6.75 12.17 -13.62
CA LEU A 140 -6.37 13.37 -12.86
C LEU A 140 -5.41 14.28 -13.65
N ILE A 141 -4.43 13.70 -14.36
CA ILE A 141 -3.54 14.46 -15.24
C ILE A 141 -4.35 15.11 -16.38
N SER A 142 -5.26 14.35 -16.99
CA SER A 142 -6.12 14.87 -18.06
C SER A 142 -7.00 16.02 -17.58
N ALA A 143 -7.59 15.91 -16.38
CA ALA A 143 -8.39 16.97 -15.78
C ALA A 143 -7.56 18.24 -15.50
N LEU A 144 -6.35 18.11 -14.96
CA LEU A 144 -5.45 19.24 -14.74
C LEU A 144 -5.07 19.92 -16.06
N VAL A 145 -4.71 19.14 -17.10
CA VAL A 145 -4.37 19.68 -18.43
C VAL A 145 -5.55 20.45 -19.03
N VAL A 146 -6.79 19.94 -18.87
CA VAL A 146 -7.99 20.64 -19.36
C VAL A 146 -8.23 21.94 -18.60
N LEU A 147 -8.05 21.95 -17.27
CA LEU A 147 -8.25 23.14 -16.44
C LEU A 147 -7.13 24.18 -16.59
N SER A 148 -5.93 23.77 -17.00
CA SER A 148 -4.80 24.68 -17.25
C SER A 148 -4.83 25.37 -18.61
N ARG A 149 -5.77 25.04 -19.50
CA ARG A 149 -5.91 25.73 -20.79
C ARG A 149 -6.48 27.13 -20.57
N PRO A 150 -5.87 28.18 -21.16
CA PRO A 150 -6.43 29.53 -21.09
C PRO A 150 -7.82 29.54 -21.73
N ARG A 151 -8.78 30.20 -21.08
CA ARG A 151 -10.15 30.31 -21.61
C ARG A 151 -10.10 31.04 -22.96
N PRO A 152 -10.75 30.51 -24.02
CA PRO A 152 -10.83 31.22 -25.28
C PRO A 152 -11.64 32.52 -25.07
N GLY A 153 -10.99 33.68 -25.25
CA GLY A 153 -11.65 34.99 -25.22
C GLY A 153 -11.14 36.03 -24.21
N ALA A 154 -10.01 35.81 -23.53
CA ALA A 154 -9.34 36.87 -22.76
C ALA A 154 -8.26 37.54 -23.63
N GLY A 155 -8.68 38.42 -24.54
CA GLY A 155 -7.83 39.24 -25.40
C GLY A 155 -8.52 40.56 -25.71
#